data_AF-A0A1P9WV17-F1
#
_entry.id   AF-A0A1P9WV17-F1
#
_cell.length_a   1.000
_cell.length_b   1.000
_cell.length_c   1.000
_cell.angle_alpha   90.00
_cell.angle_beta   90.00
_cell.angle_gamma   90.00
#
_symmetry.space_group_name_H-M   'P 1'
#
loop_
_entity.id
_entity.type
_entity.pdbx_description
1 polymer ?
#
loop_
_entity_poly.entity_id
_entity_poly.type
_entity_poly.pdbx_seq_one_letter_code
_entity_poly.pdbx_strand_id
1 'polypeptide(L)'
;MLTNFIIKYILRQEQEMGLFLGSVKQKGSTIVYINSVDIWRKEPLGKKIKSILTLNWIPSENLIQTASKGILNQVIYGGEADYNEGLLKINSWHNSQHWTLDKLTEYDTKKSESLDTITVLIRTSHRRLSSNLLHLSIAERFEFMCVLLHPMVVKIPVTSIIHYVDIHSSFAFNEIRKANFPNADDLISYIYELQFIQQKIALSLHELLYLIDFAQKNKSNALLIKAELSSISEVETIFAYLKASIEKTIVIIGLTFGIKNLETKKTHKSKIDALTKGIPQRVKELFYYEFVLNFISSDSLENLNNYRTGILHKKGISDLQPHSYIGQSAMENPLKKIFSVLMEQHAINSAVLIGTYAMLTDELVRLQPPNISPFDLPY
;
A
#
# COMPACT_ATOMS: atom_id res chain seq x y z
N MET A 1 23.56 27.58 -3.71
CA MET A 1 23.21 28.90 -3.12
C MET A 1 22.76 29.92 -4.16
N LEU A 2 23.53 30.20 -5.22
CA LEU A 2 23.16 31.19 -6.25
C LEU A 2 21.81 30.91 -6.95
N THR A 3 21.52 29.66 -7.28
CA THR A 3 20.28 29.26 -7.96
C THR A 3 19.02 29.51 -7.11
N ASN A 4 19.08 29.22 -5.81
CA ASN A 4 17.97 29.47 -4.88
C ASN A 4 17.74 30.97 -4.71
N PHE A 5 18.82 31.76 -4.72
CA PHE A 5 18.71 33.20 -4.65
C PHE A 5 17.99 33.77 -5.88
N ILE A 6 18.37 33.31 -7.08
CA ILE A 6 17.72 33.72 -8.33
C ILE A 6 16.23 33.36 -8.31
N ILE A 7 15.88 32.12 -7.97
CA ILE A 7 14.48 31.66 -8.01
C ILE A 7 13.62 32.39 -6.98
N LYS A 8 14.10 32.49 -5.73
CA LYS A 8 13.31 33.08 -4.63
C LYS A 8 13.25 34.61 -4.70
N TYR A 9 14.37 35.27 -5.00
CA TYR A 9 14.46 36.73 -4.85
C TYR A 9 14.41 37.48 -6.18
N ILE A 10 14.88 36.90 -7.28
CA ILE A 10 14.84 37.54 -8.61
C ILE A 10 13.54 37.16 -9.34
N LEU A 11 13.22 35.86 -9.37
CA LEU A 11 12.05 35.34 -10.09
C LEU A 11 10.79 35.28 -9.20
N ARG A 12 10.93 35.52 -7.88
CA ARG A 12 9.84 35.51 -6.88
C ARG A 12 8.98 34.24 -6.89
N GLN A 13 9.59 33.10 -7.20
CA GLN A 13 8.91 31.81 -7.23
C GLN A 13 9.08 31.06 -5.91
N GLU A 14 8.06 30.27 -5.55
CA GLU A 14 8.14 29.35 -4.42
C GLU A 14 9.19 28.27 -4.68
N GLN A 15 9.80 27.76 -3.60
CA GLN A 15 10.83 26.72 -3.70
C GLN A 15 10.24 25.36 -4.07
N GLU A 16 8.97 25.13 -3.73
CA GLU A 16 8.22 23.92 -4.07
C GLU A 16 6.95 24.30 -4.82
N MET A 17 6.59 23.54 -5.85
CA MET A 17 5.33 23.67 -6.58
C MET A 17 4.49 22.41 -6.33
N GLY A 18 3.28 22.59 -5.79
CA GLY A 18 2.32 21.49 -5.61
C GLY A 18 1.52 21.22 -6.89
N LEU A 19 1.50 19.98 -7.34
CA LEU A 19 0.82 19.55 -8.56
C LEU A 19 -0.15 18.43 -8.25
N PHE A 20 -1.38 18.62 -8.72
CA PHE A 20 -2.45 17.64 -8.60
C PHE A 20 -2.31 16.61 -9.72
N LEU A 21 -2.51 15.35 -9.38
CA LEU A 21 -2.77 14.31 -10.36
C LEU A 21 -4.20 14.48 -10.87
N GLY A 22 -4.38 14.35 -12.19
CA GLY A 22 -5.68 14.54 -12.84
C GLY A 22 -6.06 16.01 -13.05
N SER A 23 -7.23 16.23 -13.65
CA SER A 23 -7.72 17.58 -14.02
C SER A 23 -8.59 18.25 -12.95
N VAL A 24 -8.96 17.54 -11.87
CA VAL A 24 -9.95 18.00 -10.88
C VAL A 24 -9.33 18.05 -9.50
N LYS A 25 -9.43 19.22 -8.85
CA LYS A 25 -9.01 19.39 -7.45
C LYS A 25 -10.17 19.06 -6.52
N GLN A 26 -10.04 18.00 -5.74
CA GLN A 26 -11.04 17.57 -4.76
C GLN A 26 -10.39 16.95 -3.51
N LYS A 27 -11.20 16.69 -2.48
CA LYS A 27 -10.72 16.03 -1.26
C LYS A 27 -10.18 14.63 -1.63
N GLY A 28 -8.99 14.30 -1.13
CA GLY A 28 -8.31 13.04 -1.46
C GLY A 28 -7.58 13.04 -2.82
N SER A 29 -7.53 14.18 -3.55
CA SER A 29 -6.71 14.28 -4.76
C SER A 29 -5.24 13.98 -4.44
N THR A 30 -4.60 13.19 -5.29
CA THR A 30 -3.16 12.91 -5.16
C THR A 30 -2.36 14.17 -5.53
N ILE A 31 -1.44 14.58 -4.65
CA ILE A 31 -0.60 15.77 -4.84
C ILE A 31 0.87 15.38 -4.74
N VAL A 32 1.70 15.95 -5.60
CA VAL A 32 3.15 15.89 -5.50
C VAL A 32 3.78 17.27 -5.47
N TYR A 33 4.87 17.41 -4.72
CA TYR A 33 5.63 18.65 -4.61
C TYR A 33 6.93 18.50 -5.38
N ILE A 34 7.13 19.40 -6.36
CA ILE A 34 8.35 19.45 -7.17
C ILE A 34 9.24 20.61 -6.73
N ASN A 35 10.56 20.40 -6.70
CA ASN A 35 11.49 21.46 -6.34
C ASN A 35 11.76 22.36 -7.55
N SER A 36 11.41 23.64 -7.44
CA SER A 36 11.58 24.65 -8.48
C SER A 36 13.04 24.81 -8.91
N VAL A 37 14.00 24.58 -8.01
CA VAL A 37 15.44 24.64 -8.30
C VAL A 37 15.86 23.56 -9.28
N ASP A 38 15.30 22.35 -9.14
CA ASP A 38 15.63 21.23 -10.00
C ASP A 38 15.04 21.40 -11.40
N ILE A 39 13.85 22.01 -11.50
CA ILE A 39 13.27 22.39 -12.79
C ILE A 39 14.12 23.47 -13.46
N TRP A 40 14.42 24.56 -12.75
CA TRP A 40 15.25 25.65 -13.27
C TRP A 40 16.59 25.16 -13.79
N ARG A 41 17.27 24.25 -13.07
CA ARG A 41 18.55 23.69 -13.52
C ARG A 41 18.45 23.00 -14.87
N LYS A 42 17.35 22.32 -15.15
CA LYS A 42 17.10 21.60 -16.41
C LYS A 42 16.56 22.48 -17.55
N GLU A 43 16.20 23.74 -17.26
CA GLU A 43 15.72 24.65 -18.31
C GLU A 43 16.81 24.98 -19.35
N PRO A 44 16.44 25.14 -20.64
CA PRO A 44 17.36 25.59 -21.68
C PRO A 44 17.96 26.98 -21.36
N LEU A 45 19.22 27.19 -21.75
CA LEU A 45 19.95 28.44 -21.47
C LEU A 45 19.22 29.68 -21.98
N GLY A 46 18.66 29.64 -23.20
CA GLY A 46 17.91 30.75 -23.77
C GLY A 46 16.68 31.14 -22.92
N LYS A 47 15.97 30.15 -22.37
CA LYS A 47 14.82 30.38 -21.48
C LYS A 47 15.25 30.96 -20.14
N LYS A 48 16.37 30.50 -19.58
CA LYS A 48 16.95 31.07 -18.35
C LYS A 48 17.31 32.53 -18.51
N ILE A 49 18.03 32.87 -19.59
CA ILE A 49 18.42 34.26 -19.89
C ILE A 49 17.18 35.14 -20.06
N LYS A 50 16.21 34.70 -20.89
CA LYS A 50 14.95 35.42 -21.07
C LYS A 50 14.25 35.67 -19.73
N SER A 51 14.14 34.64 -18.89
CA SER A 51 13.44 34.73 -17.60
C SER A 51 14.12 35.68 -16.62
N ILE A 52 15.45 35.73 -16.61
CA ILE A 52 16.23 36.69 -15.81
C ILE A 52 16.00 38.12 -16.33
N LEU A 53 16.02 38.33 -17.65
CA LEU A 53 15.78 39.65 -18.25
C LEU A 53 14.34 40.14 -18.04
N THR A 54 13.37 39.24 -18.07
CA THR A 54 11.95 39.57 -17.82
C THR A 54 11.56 39.55 -16.36
N LEU A 55 12.49 39.18 -15.46
CA LEU A 55 12.24 38.97 -14.01
C LEU A 55 11.03 38.09 -13.72
N ASN A 56 10.72 37.18 -14.65
CA ASN A 56 9.56 36.30 -14.59
C ASN A 56 9.92 34.99 -15.26
N TRP A 57 9.73 33.89 -14.53
CA TRP A 57 9.96 32.55 -15.02
C TRP A 57 8.67 31.74 -14.98
N ILE A 58 8.28 31.26 -16.16
CA ILE A 58 7.21 30.28 -16.33
C ILE A 58 7.91 28.94 -16.63
N PRO A 59 7.85 27.94 -15.73
CA PRO A 59 8.55 26.68 -15.95
C PRO A 59 8.02 25.92 -17.17
N SER A 60 8.89 25.14 -17.82
CA SER A 60 8.50 24.32 -18.97
C SER A 60 7.55 23.19 -18.53
N GLU A 61 6.37 23.12 -19.14
CA GLU A 61 5.35 22.11 -18.82
C GLU A 61 5.89 20.68 -18.92
N ASN A 62 6.68 20.37 -19.95
CA ASN A 62 7.29 19.05 -20.12
C ASN A 62 8.24 18.70 -18.95
N LEU A 63 9.03 19.67 -18.46
CA LEU A 63 9.93 19.45 -17.31
C LEU A 63 9.13 19.24 -16.03
N ILE A 64 8.05 20.01 -15.85
CA ILE A 64 7.10 19.84 -14.74
C ILE A 64 6.50 18.43 -14.79
N GLN A 65 5.94 18.00 -15.92
CA GLN A 65 5.29 16.70 -16.08
C GLN A 65 6.27 15.55 -15.82
N THR A 66 7.48 15.64 -16.40
CA THR A 66 8.54 14.64 -16.22
C THR A 66 8.96 14.54 -14.75
N ALA A 67 9.18 15.68 -14.07
CA ALA A 67 9.56 15.69 -12.66
C ALA A 67 8.44 15.15 -11.75
N SER A 68 7.19 15.52 -12.05
CA SER A 68 6.01 15.06 -11.30
C SER A 68 5.82 13.57 -11.43
N LYS A 69 5.88 13.03 -12.66
CA LYS A 69 5.84 11.59 -12.90
C LYS A 69 6.96 10.85 -12.16
N GLY A 70 8.17 11.40 -12.18
CA GLY A 70 9.30 10.84 -11.44
C GLY A 70 9.05 10.74 -9.93
N ILE A 71 8.49 11.78 -9.32
CA ILE A 71 8.17 11.79 -7.88
C ILE A 71 6.99 10.87 -7.57
N LEU A 72 5.96 10.85 -8.41
CA LEU A 72 4.82 9.93 -8.28
C LEU A 72 5.29 8.47 -8.30
N ASN A 73 6.15 8.11 -9.26
CA ASN A 73 6.71 6.77 -9.33
C ASN A 73 7.59 6.47 -8.11
N GLN A 74 8.40 7.41 -7.63
CA GLN A 74 9.23 7.19 -6.46
C GLN A 74 8.42 7.00 -5.17
N VAL A 75 7.32 7.73 -5.00
CA VAL A 75 6.62 7.85 -3.69
C VAL A 75 5.34 7.01 -3.63
N ILE A 76 4.69 6.76 -4.77
CA ILE A 76 3.34 6.19 -4.84
C ILE A 76 3.29 4.95 -5.72
N TYR A 77 3.83 5.00 -6.95
CA TYR A 77 3.57 3.96 -7.95
C TYR A 77 4.67 2.92 -8.16
N GLY A 78 5.89 3.18 -7.69
CA GLY A 78 7.02 2.27 -7.84
C GLY A 78 7.53 2.15 -9.28
N GLY A 79 8.11 0.97 -9.58
CA GLY A 79 8.59 0.60 -10.91
C GLY A 79 7.64 -0.34 -11.65
N GLU A 80 8.12 -0.96 -12.74
CA GLU A 80 7.32 -1.91 -13.52
C GLU A 80 6.87 -3.11 -12.68
N ALA A 81 7.74 -3.61 -11.78
CA ALA A 81 7.42 -4.67 -10.83
C ALA A 81 6.27 -4.31 -9.86
N ASP A 82 5.97 -3.02 -9.70
CA ASP A 82 4.91 -2.49 -8.83
C ASP A 82 3.66 -2.02 -9.62
N TYR A 83 3.55 -2.39 -10.90
CA TYR A 83 2.44 -2.00 -11.79
C TYR A 83 2.32 -0.49 -12.01
N ASN A 84 3.45 0.22 -12.03
CA ASN A 84 3.50 1.67 -11.99
C ASN A 84 2.65 2.38 -13.06
N GLU A 85 2.82 2.07 -14.36
CA GLU A 85 2.13 2.77 -15.45
C GLU A 85 0.62 2.48 -15.41
N GLY A 86 0.22 1.25 -15.09
CA GLY A 86 -1.19 0.88 -14.91
C GLY A 86 -1.84 1.69 -13.79
N LEU A 87 -1.22 1.69 -12.60
CA LEU A 87 -1.70 2.46 -11.45
C LEU A 87 -1.74 3.96 -11.73
N LEU A 88 -0.70 4.52 -12.35
CA LEU A 88 -0.64 5.94 -12.69
C LEU A 88 -1.78 6.32 -13.65
N LYS A 89 -2.04 5.52 -14.69
CA LYS A 89 -3.13 5.77 -15.65
C LYS A 89 -4.49 5.74 -14.98
N ILE A 90 -4.82 4.67 -14.26
CA ILE A 90 -6.15 4.53 -13.64
C ILE A 90 -6.36 5.58 -12.55
N ASN A 91 -5.33 5.92 -11.77
CA ASN A 91 -5.44 6.97 -10.77
C ASN A 91 -5.50 8.36 -11.39
N SER A 92 -4.79 8.62 -12.49
CA SER A 92 -4.93 9.88 -13.24
C SER A 92 -6.36 10.07 -13.75
N TRP A 93 -6.95 9.01 -14.32
CA TRP A 93 -8.34 8.99 -14.72
C TRP A 93 -9.28 9.23 -13.53
N HIS A 94 -9.09 8.51 -12.43
CA HIS A 94 -9.90 8.63 -11.21
C HIS A 94 -9.89 10.05 -10.64
N ASN A 95 -8.71 10.66 -10.57
CA ASN A 95 -8.53 12.02 -10.05
C ASN A 95 -8.98 13.09 -11.06
N SER A 96 -9.30 12.72 -12.29
CA SER A 96 -9.88 13.61 -13.30
C SER A 96 -11.42 13.59 -13.31
N GLN A 97 -12.04 12.72 -12.52
CA GLN A 97 -13.50 12.67 -12.36
C GLN A 97 -13.96 13.58 -11.21
N HIS A 98 -15.19 14.08 -11.31
CA HIS A 98 -15.85 14.80 -10.22
C HIS A 98 -16.63 13.81 -9.33
N TRP A 99 -16.11 13.55 -8.13
CA TRP A 99 -16.75 12.62 -7.20
C TRP A 99 -17.55 13.36 -6.14
N THR A 100 -18.78 12.90 -5.89
CA THR A 100 -19.62 13.38 -4.79
C THR A 100 -19.51 12.42 -3.61
N LEU A 101 -19.01 12.94 -2.47
CA LEU A 101 -18.80 12.20 -1.21
C LEU A 101 -19.87 12.56 -0.16
N ASP A 102 -21.15 12.48 -0.54
CA ASP A 102 -22.30 12.94 0.27
C ASP A 102 -22.88 11.88 1.22
N LYS A 103 -22.43 10.61 1.15
CA LYS A 103 -22.95 9.51 1.97
C LYS A 103 -22.07 9.14 3.15
N LEU A 104 -20.94 9.81 3.32
CA LEU A 104 -20.05 9.57 4.45
C LEU A 104 -20.68 10.06 5.75
N THR A 105 -20.63 9.22 6.77
CA THR A 105 -20.88 9.68 8.15
C THR A 105 -19.68 10.45 8.68
N GLU A 106 -19.86 11.16 9.80
CA GLU A 106 -18.74 11.81 10.50
C GLU A 106 -17.67 10.79 10.92
N TYR A 107 -18.09 9.58 11.32
CA TYR A 107 -17.18 8.52 11.72
C TYR A 107 -16.39 7.94 10.55
N ASP A 108 -17.03 7.76 9.39
CA ASP A 108 -16.35 7.33 8.16
C ASP A 108 -15.30 8.37 7.74
N THR A 109 -15.64 9.66 7.87
CA THR A 109 -14.73 10.77 7.57
C THR A 109 -13.50 10.72 8.46
N LYS A 110 -13.66 10.62 9.78
CA LYS A 110 -12.55 10.51 10.74
C LYS A 110 -11.64 9.31 10.46
N LYS A 111 -12.23 8.15 10.14
CA LYS A 111 -11.48 6.94 9.75
C LYS A 111 -10.63 7.18 8.52
N SER A 112 -11.23 7.73 7.45
CA SER A 112 -10.52 7.99 6.19
C SER A 112 -9.37 9.01 6.38
N GLU A 113 -9.61 10.10 7.10
CA GLU A 113 -8.58 11.12 7.36
C GLU A 113 -7.43 10.59 8.23
N SER A 114 -7.73 9.68 9.16
CA SER A 114 -6.72 9.02 9.98
C SER A 114 -5.80 8.15 9.12
N LEU A 115 -6.38 7.36 8.19
CA LEU A 115 -5.61 6.55 7.25
C LEU A 115 -4.74 7.43 6.34
N ASP A 116 -5.30 8.50 5.76
CA ASP A 116 -4.56 9.42 4.89
C ASP A 116 -3.37 10.06 5.61
N THR A 117 -3.57 10.48 6.87
CA THR A 117 -2.51 11.09 7.70
C THR A 117 -1.37 10.10 7.92
N ILE A 118 -1.69 8.85 8.26
CA ILE A 118 -0.68 7.80 8.47
C ILE A 118 0.03 7.48 7.14
N THR A 119 -0.70 7.40 6.02
CA THR A 119 -0.13 7.18 4.69
C THR A 119 0.93 8.24 4.33
N VAL A 120 0.65 9.51 4.62
CA VAL A 120 1.62 10.61 4.40
C VAL A 120 2.88 10.43 5.25
N LEU A 121 2.74 10.07 6.53
CA LEU A 121 3.87 9.81 7.42
C LEU A 121 4.72 8.64 6.92
N ILE A 122 4.08 7.54 6.53
CA ILE A 122 4.75 6.33 6.02
C ILE A 122 5.53 6.66 4.75
N ARG A 123 4.89 7.33 3.78
CA ARG A 123 5.55 7.74 2.52
C ARG A 123 6.75 8.64 2.79
N THR A 124 6.65 9.54 3.75
CA THR A 124 7.76 10.43 4.15
C THR A 124 8.93 9.65 4.73
N SER A 125 8.67 8.66 5.59
CA SER A 125 9.71 7.78 6.14
C SER A 125 10.37 6.96 5.04
N HIS A 126 9.57 6.30 4.18
CA HIS A 126 10.09 5.44 3.10
C HIS A 126 10.89 6.19 2.06
N ARG A 127 10.55 7.46 1.74
CA ARG A 127 11.33 8.30 0.83
C ARG A 127 12.80 8.48 1.26
N ARG A 128 13.10 8.34 2.55
CA ARG A 128 14.46 8.47 3.09
C ARG A 128 15.30 7.20 2.90
N LEU A 129 14.67 6.06 2.61
CA LEU A 129 15.36 4.83 2.28
C LEU A 129 15.51 4.73 0.76
N SER A 130 16.74 4.49 0.29
CA SER A 130 17.04 4.29 -1.13
C SER A 130 16.90 2.82 -1.57
N SER A 131 16.27 1.98 -0.76
CA SER A 131 16.26 0.52 -0.94
C SER A 131 14.92 0.03 -1.48
N ASN A 132 14.95 -0.64 -2.63
CA ASN A 132 13.77 -1.30 -3.21
C ASN A 132 13.36 -2.58 -2.44
N LEU A 133 14.08 -2.95 -1.38
CA LEU A 133 13.80 -4.17 -0.61
C LEU A 133 12.43 -4.18 0.09
N LEU A 134 11.81 -3.00 0.25
CA LEU A 134 10.47 -2.85 0.82
C LEU A 134 9.37 -2.86 -0.25
N HIS A 135 9.73 -2.91 -1.53
CA HIS A 135 8.75 -3.01 -2.59
C HIS A 135 8.11 -4.40 -2.57
N LEU A 136 6.79 -4.43 -2.70
CA LEU A 136 6.05 -5.69 -2.77
C LEU A 136 6.28 -6.43 -4.08
N SER A 137 6.58 -5.70 -5.17
CA SER A 137 6.75 -6.24 -6.52
C SER A 137 5.55 -7.10 -6.95
N ILE A 138 4.33 -6.63 -6.71
CA ILE A 138 3.11 -7.42 -6.96
C ILE A 138 2.96 -7.78 -8.44
N ALA A 139 3.33 -6.90 -9.38
CA ALA A 139 3.21 -7.21 -10.80
C ALA A 139 4.17 -8.31 -11.23
N GLU A 140 5.37 -8.37 -10.64
CA GLU A 140 6.35 -9.42 -10.90
C GLU A 140 5.89 -10.78 -10.35
N ARG A 141 5.18 -10.78 -9.21
CA ARG A 141 4.77 -12.01 -8.50
C ARG A 141 3.38 -12.52 -8.88
N PHE A 142 2.44 -11.60 -9.12
CA PHE A 142 1.00 -11.85 -9.25
C PHE A 142 0.37 -10.90 -10.29
N GLU A 143 0.96 -10.80 -11.49
CA GLU A 143 0.54 -9.88 -12.56
C GLU A 143 -0.98 -9.89 -12.82
N PHE A 144 -1.60 -11.07 -12.85
CA PHE A 144 -3.04 -11.21 -13.11
C PHE A 144 -3.91 -10.54 -12.04
N MET A 145 -3.41 -10.36 -10.81
CA MET A 145 -4.13 -9.62 -9.76
C MET A 145 -4.09 -8.12 -10.02
N CYS A 146 -3.05 -7.58 -10.65
CA CYS A 146 -2.96 -6.18 -11.01
C CYS A 146 -4.00 -5.77 -12.07
N VAL A 147 -4.42 -6.69 -12.94
CA VAL A 147 -5.47 -6.46 -13.92
C VAL A 147 -6.81 -6.08 -13.26
N LEU A 148 -7.07 -6.59 -12.06
CA LEU A 148 -8.29 -6.29 -11.28
C LEU A 148 -8.37 -4.82 -10.87
N LEU A 149 -7.23 -4.12 -10.78
CA LEU A 149 -7.17 -2.73 -10.33
C LEU A 149 -7.91 -1.78 -11.29
N HIS A 150 -7.96 -2.12 -12.58
CA HIS A 150 -8.65 -1.33 -13.60
C HIS A 150 -10.16 -1.20 -13.33
N PRO A 151 -10.94 -2.29 -13.28
CA PRO A 151 -12.36 -2.19 -12.96
C PRO A 151 -12.60 -1.76 -11.50
N MET A 152 -11.66 -1.99 -10.57
CA MET A 152 -11.82 -1.59 -9.18
C MET A 152 -11.88 -0.07 -8.99
N VAL A 153 -11.25 0.71 -9.89
CA VAL A 153 -11.10 2.17 -9.75
C VAL A 153 -12.42 2.92 -9.57
N VAL A 154 -13.53 2.39 -10.10
CA VAL A 154 -14.85 3.03 -10.02
C VAL A 154 -15.58 2.82 -8.69
N LYS A 155 -15.10 1.91 -7.83
CA LYS A 155 -15.70 1.63 -6.51
C LYS A 155 -14.68 1.62 -5.37
N ILE A 156 -13.56 0.93 -5.55
CA ILE A 156 -12.47 0.80 -4.58
C ILE A 156 -11.14 1.10 -5.29
N PRO A 157 -10.86 2.38 -5.58
CA PRO A 157 -9.62 2.79 -6.23
C PRO A 157 -8.41 2.51 -5.34
N VAL A 158 -7.54 1.62 -5.81
CA VAL A 158 -6.22 1.36 -5.23
C VAL A 158 -5.26 2.45 -5.69
N THR A 159 -4.75 3.22 -4.74
CA THR A 159 -3.88 4.38 -4.98
C THR A 159 -2.42 3.97 -5.05
N SER A 160 -2.02 2.90 -4.37
CA SER A 160 -0.65 2.41 -4.33
C SER A 160 -0.61 0.93 -3.93
N ILE A 161 0.37 0.19 -4.47
CA ILE A 161 0.72 -1.16 -4.03
C ILE A 161 2.22 -1.33 -3.74
N ILE A 162 2.95 -0.22 -3.65
CA ILE A 162 4.42 -0.25 -3.58
C ILE A 162 4.91 -0.88 -2.27
N HIS A 163 4.38 -0.47 -1.12
CA HIS A 163 4.75 -1.01 0.21
C HIS A 163 3.61 -1.78 0.87
N TYR A 164 2.37 -1.48 0.49
CA TYR A 164 1.13 -2.09 0.94
C TYR A 164 0.00 -1.64 0.00
N VAL A 165 -1.15 -2.30 0.06
CA VAL A 165 -2.34 -1.92 -0.73
C VAL A 165 -3.03 -0.73 -0.07
N ASP A 166 -2.81 0.47 -0.61
CA ASP A 166 -3.47 1.72 -0.23
C ASP A 166 -4.69 1.97 -1.12
N ILE A 167 -5.79 2.48 -0.54
CA ILE A 167 -7.01 2.81 -1.27
C ILE A 167 -7.44 4.25 -0.98
N HIS A 168 -8.18 4.87 -1.91
CA HIS A 168 -8.88 6.12 -1.63
C HIS A 168 -10.06 5.84 -0.69
N SER A 169 -9.77 5.82 0.62
CA SER A 169 -10.68 5.29 1.65
C SER A 169 -12.00 6.05 1.73
N SER A 170 -11.98 7.39 1.65
CA SER A 170 -13.20 8.22 1.67
C SER A 170 -14.10 7.92 0.48
N PHE A 171 -13.54 7.70 -0.71
CA PHE A 171 -14.31 7.29 -1.88
C PHE A 171 -14.89 5.88 -1.72
N ALA A 172 -14.07 4.91 -1.32
CA ALA A 172 -14.53 3.53 -1.13
C ALA A 172 -15.63 3.41 -0.07
N PHE A 173 -15.49 4.08 1.07
CA PHE A 173 -16.52 4.10 2.12
C PHE A 173 -17.80 4.74 1.63
N ASN A 174 -17.70 5.82 0.86
CA ASN A 174 -18.85 6.49 0.27
C ASN A 174 -19.60 5.58 -0.72
N GLU A 175 -18.88 4.82 -1.56
CA GLU A 175 -19.49 3.87 -2.50
C GLU A 175 -20.15 2.68 -1.77
N ILE A 176 -19.58 2.20 -0.68
CA ILE A 176 -20.23 1.19 0.19
C ILE A 176 -21.55 1.74 0.76
N ARG A 177 -21.55 2.98 1.25
CA ARG A 177 -22.76 3.64 1.79
C ARG A 177 -23.80 3.87 0.70
N LYS A 178 -23.40 4.38 -0.47
CA LYS A 178 -24.29 4.62 -1.60
C LYS A 178 -24.99 3.37 -2.09
N ALA A 179 -24.31 2.22 -2.04
CA ALA A 179 -24.89 0.93 -2.41
C ALA A 179 -25.92 0.40 -1.39
N ASN A 180 -26.17 1.12 -0.28
CA ASN A 180 -27.04 0.71 0.83
C ASN A 180 -26.69 -0.69 1.35
N PHE A 181 -25.40 -0.96 1.52
CA PHE A 181 -24.91 -2.27 1.94
C PHE A 181 -25.44 -2.64 3.34
N PRO A 182 -26.06 -3.81 3.55
CA PRO A 182 -26.72 -4.15 4.82
C PRO A 182 -25.82 -4.10 6.06
N ASN A 183 -24.53 -4.39 5.90
CA ASN A 183 -23.54 -4.37 6.98
C ASN A 183 -22.48 -3.28 6.74
N ALA A 184 -22.88 -2.12 6.18
CA ALA A 184 -21.93 -1.06 5.81
C ALA A 184 -21.05 -0.61 6.97
N ASP A 185 -21.59 -0.48 8.19
CA ASP A 185 -20.83 -0.07 9.37
C ASP A 185 -19.69 -1.04 9.72
N ASP A 186 -20.02 -2.33 9.80
CA ASP A 186 -19.04 -3.38 10.10
C ASP A 186 -18.01 -3.49 8.97
N LEU A 187 -18.48 -3.51 7.71
CA LEU A 187 -17.61 -3.63 6.55
C LEU A 187 -16.60 -2.48 6.48
N ILE A 188 -17.05 -1.23 6.64
CA ILE A 188 -16.16 -0.05 6.67
C ILE A 188 -15.19 -0.13 7.84
N SER A 189 -15.64 -0.61 9.01
CA SER A 189 -14.77 -0.81 10.18
C SER A 189 -13.67 -1.83 9.92
N TYR A 190 -14.01 -3.00 9.35
CA TYR A 190 -13.01 -4.01 9.01
C TYR A 190 -12.06 -3.57 7.90
N ILE A 191 -12.54 -2.85 6.89
CA ILE A 191 -11.68 -2.29 5.85
C ILE A 191 -10.72 -1.26 6.46
N TYR A 192 -11.20 -0.35 7.31
CA TYR A 192 -10.36 0.60 8.02
C TYR A 192 -9.28 -0.09 8.85
N GLU A 193 -9.67 -1.08 9.64
CA GLU A 193 -8.72 -1.81 10.48
C GLU A 193 -7.71 -2.62 9.67
N LEU A 194 -8.13 -3.18 8.53
CA LEU A 194 -7.25 -3.91 7.63
C LEU A 194 -6.24 -2.97 6.95
N GLN A 195 -6.68 -1.81 6.46
CA GLN A 195 -5.81 -0.76 5.94
C GLN A 195 -4.80 -0.29 6.99
N PHE A 196 -5.24 -0.12 8.25
CA PHE A 196 -4.34 0.23 9.35
C PHE A 196 -3.32 -0.89 9.67
N ILE A 197 -3.72 -2.16 9.58
CA ILE A 197 -2.78 -3.30 9.72
C ILE A 197 -1.76 -3.30 8.58
N GLN A 198 -2.18 -3.05 7.34
CA GLN A 198 -1.28 -2.93 6.19
C GLN A 198 -0.24 -1.83 6.37
N GLN A 199 -0.66 -0.66 6.85
CA GLN A 199 0.22 0.45 7.22
C GLN A 199 1.21 0.09 8.33
N LYS A 200 0.75 -0.65 9.36
CA LYS A 200 1.61 -1.13 10.45
C LYS A 200 2.66 -2.14 9.98
N ILE A 201 2.28 -3.07 9.09
CA ILE A 201 3.22 -4.04 8.52
C ILE A 201 4.32 -3.30 7.75
N ALA A 202 3.96 -2.34 6.90
CA ALA A 202 4.93 -1.53 6.15
C ALA A 202 5.89 -0.75 7.07
N LEU A 203 5.39 -0.16 8.16
CA LEU A 203 6.22 0.52 9.15
C LEU A 203 7.18 -0.43 9.88
N SER A 204 6.69 -1.58 10.34
CA SER A 204 7.53 -2.55 11.04
C SER A 204 8.57 -3.18 10.10
N LEU A 205 8.25 -3.41 8.83
CA LEU A 205 9.22 -3.86 7.83
C LEU A 205 10.30 -2.81 7.57
N HIS A 206 9.93 -1.53 7.52
CA HIS A 206 10.87 -0.42 7.44
C HIS A 206 11.84 -0.41 8.63
N GLU A 207 11.30 -0.49 9.85
CA GLU A 207 12.11 -0.51 11.07
C GLU A 207 13.02 -1.74 11.11
N LEU A 208 12.51 -2.91 10.75
CA LEU A 208 13.31 -4.14 10.67
C LEU A 208 14.46 -3.99 9.68
N LEU A 209 14.23 -3.40 8.50
CA LEU A 209 15.29 -3.16 7.53
C LEU A 209 16.35 -2.19 8.06
N TYR A 210 15.92 -1.12 8.75
CA TYR A 210 16.83 -0.18 9.41
C TYR A 210 17.67 -0.88 10.48
N LEU A 211 17.06 -1.72 11.32
CA LEU A 211 17.76 -2.49 12.36
C LEU A 211 18.74 -3.50 11.76
N ILE A 212 18.39 -4.14 10.63
CA ILE A 212 19.29 -5.02 9.89
C ILE A 212 20.51 -4.24 9.40
N ASP A 213 20.32 -3.10 8.74
CA ASP A 213 21.42 -2.26 8.25
C ASP A 213 22.31 -1.76 9.41
N PHE A 214 21.70 -1.33 10.52
CA PHE A 214 22.40 -0.91 11.72
C PHE A 214 23.25 -2.04 12.32
N ALA A 215 22.68 -3.24 12.44
CA ALA A 215 23.36 -4.42 12.96
C ALA A 215 24.57 -4.83 12.08
N GLN A 216 24.44 -4.72 10.76
CA GLN A 216 25.54 -4.99 9.84
C GLN A 216 26.71 -4.01 9.99
N LYS A 217 26.42 -2.72 10.26
CA LYS A 217 27.44 -1.67 10.37
C LYS A 217 28.16 -1.61 11.72
N ASN A 218 27.51 -2.08 12.80
CA ASN A 218 27.98 -1.86 14.19
C ASN A 218 28.38 -3.14 14.92
N LYS A 219 28.85 -4.14 14.17
CA LYS A 219 29.24 -5.43 14.73
C LYS A 219 30.35 -5.24 15.79
N SER A 220 30.17 -5.81 16.98
CA SER A 220 31.03 -5.76 18.20
C SER A 220 30.61 -4.78 19.32
N ASN A 221 29.54 -4.00 19.17
CA ASN A 221 29.09 -3.04 20.20
C ASN A 221 27.89 -3.55 21.02
N ALA A 222 27.74 -3.12 22.28
CA ALA A 222 26.56 -3.44 23.10
C ALA A 222 25.23 -2.93 22.48
N LEU A 223 25.30 -1.90 21.62
CA LEU A 223 24.19 -1.43 20.79
C LEU A 223 23.67 -2.50 19.82
N LEU A 224 24.50 -3.48 19.43
CA LEU A 224 24.12 -4.61 18.59
C LEU A 224 23.11 -5.51 19.30
N ILE A 225 23.38 -5.90 20.54
CA ILE A 225 22.49 -6.78 21.33
C ILE A 225 21.09 -6.15 21.47
N LYS A 226 21.03 -4.83 21.67
CA LYS A 226 19.75 -4.10 21.73
C LYS A 226 19.03 -4.10 20.38
N ALA A 227 19.76 -3.88 19.28
CA ALA A 227 19.18 -3.89 17.93
C ALA A 227 18.68 -5.29 17.53
N GLU A 228 19.40 -6.35 17.90
CA GLU A 228 19.01 -7.75 17.68
C GLU A 228 17.73 -8.10 18.46
N LEU A 229 17.66 -7.77 19.76
CA LEU A 229 16.45 -7.96 20.56
C LEU A 229 15.25 -7.16 20.02
N SER A 230 15.48 -5.93 19.58
CA SER A 230 14.45 -5.09 18.96
C SER A 230 13.97 -5.69 17.63
N SER A 231 14.88 -6.24 16.83
CA SER A 231 14.55 -6.90 15.55
C SER A 231 13.68 -8.13 15.75
N ILE A 232 13.95 -8.93 16.79
CA ILE A 232 13.13 -10.09 17.14
C ILE A 232 11.70 -9.65 17.50
N SER A 233 11.56 -8.59 18.31
CA SER A 233 10.25 -8.03 18.67
C SER A 233 9.48 -7.50 17.45
N GLU A 234 10.16 -6.86 16.51
CA GLU A 234 9.55 -6.42 15.25
C GLU A 234 9.10 -7.60 14.39
N VAL A 235 9.93 -8.66 14.26
CA VAL A 235 9.56 -9.88 13.53
C VAL A 235 8.30 -10.52 14.11
N GLU A 236 8.20 -10.68 15.43
CA GLU A 236 7.01 -11.23 16.09
C GLU A 236 5.76 -10.38 15.82
N THR A 237 5.93 -9.07 15.86
CA THR A 237 4.87 -8.10 15.60
C THR A 237 4.37 -8.20 14.16
N ILE A 238 5.29 -8.28 13.18
CA ILE A 238 4.94 -8.44 11.76
C ILE A 238 4.19 -9.75 11.54
N PHE A 239 4.64 -10.89 12.10
CA PHE A 239 3.92 -12.16 12.00
C PHE A 239 2.49 -12.07 12.57
N ALA A 240 2.33 -11.40 13.72
CA ALA A 240 1.01 -11.22 14.32
C ALA A 240 0.09 -10.39 13.41
N TYR A 241 0.61 -9.32 12.78
CA TYR A 241 -0.13 -8.49 11.85
C TYR A 241 -0.46 -9.21 10.53
N LEU A 242 0.47 -9.97 9.96
CA LEU A 242 0.23 -10.78 8.77
C LEU A 242 -0.90 -11.80 9.00
N LYS A 243 -0.92 -12.45 10.15
CA LYS A 243 -2.00 -13.36 10.55
C LYS A 243 -3.34 -12.63 10.74
N ALA A 244 -3.32 -11.48 11.43
CA ALA A 244 -4.51 -10.67 11.62
C ALA A 244 -5.09 -10.16 10.29
N SER A 245 -4.23 -9.84 9.32
CA SER A 245 -4.63 -9.43 7.96
C SER A 245 -5.44 -10.53 7.26
N ILE A 246 -5.01 -11.80 7.34
CA ILE A 246 -5.74 -12.94 6.76
C ILE A 246 -7.10 -13.11 7.45
N GLU A 247 -7.12 -13.08 8.78
CA GLU A 247 -8.36 -13.24 9.54
C GLU A 247 -9.39 -12.16 9.23
N LYS A 248 -8.97 -10.89 9.12
CA LYS A 248 -9.87 -9.78 8.75
C LYS A 248 -10.32 -9.86 7.30
N THR A 249 -9.46 -10.36 6.41
CA THR A 249 -9.82 -10.61 5.01
C THR A 249 -11.00 -11.60 4.92
N ILE A 250 -10.95 -12.70 5.68
CA ILE A 250 -12.05 -13.67 5.75
C ILE A 250 -13.35 -13.02 6.23
N VAL A 251 -13.27 -12.15 7.23
CA VAL A 251 -14.43 -11.43 7.76
C VAL A 251 -15.00 -10.46 6.72
N ILE A 252 -14.16 -9.70 6.02
CA ILE A 252 -14.59 -8.80 4.94
C ILE A 252 -15.30 -9.59 3.84
N ILE A 253 -14.72 -10.70 3.37
CA ILE A 253 -15.36 -11.56 2.36
C ILE A 253 -16.72 -12.05 2.86
N GLY A 254 -16.80 -12.49 4.12
CA GLY A 254 -18.06 -12.92 4.73
C GLY A 254 -19.12 -11.83 4.76
N LEU A 255 -18.74 -10.62 5.21
CA LEU A 255 -19.64 -9.48 5.26
C LEU A 255 -20.12 -9.06 3.86
N THR A 256 -19.24 -9.08 2.86
CA THR A 256 -19.56 -8.82 1.44
C THR A 256 -20.68 -9.73 0.94
N PHE A 257 -20.69 -11.00 1.34
CA PHE A 257 -21.68 -11.96 0.87
C PHE A 257 -22.75 -12.33 1.91
N GLY A 258 -22.89 -11.52 2.98
CA GLY A 258 -23.93 -11.70 3.99
C GLY A 258 -23.74 -12.93 4.90
N ILE A 259 -22.55 -13.50 4.96
CA ILE A 259 -22.19 -14.64 5.81
C ILE A 259 -21.92 -14.14 7.23
N LYS A 260 -22.89 -14.31 8.11
CA LYS A 260 -22.83 -13.82 9.50
C LYS A 260 -22.02 -14.76 10.40
N ASN A 261 -21.58 -14.24 11.55
CA ASN A 261 -20.98 -15.01 12.64
C ASN A 261 -19.67 -15.73 12.29
N LEU A 262 -18.87 -15.21 11.35
CA LEU A 262 -17.53 -15.75 11.11
C LEU A 262 -16.59 -15.49 12.29
N GLU A 263 -16.73 -14.36 12.97
CA GLU A 263 -15.85 -14.00 14.09
C GLU A 263 -16.04 -14.87 15.33
N THR A 264 -17.25 -15.35 15.55
CA THR A 264 -17.59 -16.20 16.70
C THR A 264 -17.11 -17.64 16.52
N LYS A 265 -16.60 -17.99 15.33
CA LYS A 265 -16.02 -19.30 15.05
C LYS A 265 -14.63 -19.41 15.71
N LYS A 266 -14.50 -20.40 16.60
CA LYS A 266 -13.29 -20.61 17.42
C LYS A 266 -12.05 -20.99 16.61
N THR A 267 -12.20 -21.71 15.50
CA THR A 267 -11.07 -22.21 14.72
C THR A 267 -11.08 -21.62 13.31
N HIS A 268 -9.88 -21.38 12.78
CA HIS A 268 -9.69 -20.90 11.42
C HIS A 268 -10.37 -21.82 10.39
N LYS A 269 -10.19 -23.14 10.51
CA LYS A 269 -10.87 -24.14 9.68
C LYS A 269 -12.40 -23.97 9.68
N SER A 270 -13.00 -23.76 10.86
CA SER A 270 -14.45 -23.55 10.95
C SER A 270 -14.93 -22.24 10.33
N LYS A 271 -14.07 -21.21 10.22
CA LYS A 271 -14.35 -19.98 9.46
C LYS A 271 -14.34 -20.26 7.96
N ILE A 272 -13.30 -20.94 7.47
CA ILE A 272 -13.18 -21.30 6.06
C ILE A 272 -14.32 -22.21 5.63
N ASP A 273 -14.66 -23.23 6.41
CA ASP A 273 -15.79 -24.12 6.09
C ASP A 273 -17.12 -23.36 5.99
N ALA A 274 -17.34 -22.38 6.88
CA ALA A 274 -18.53 -21.52 6.83
C ALA A 274 -18.52 -20.58 5.62
N LEU A 275 -17.35 -20.00 5.31
CA LEU A 275 -17.15 -19.13 4.15
C LEU A 275 -17.42 -19.91 2.85
N THR A 276 -16.74 -21.03 2.62
CA THR A 276 -16.87 -21.84 1.40
C THR A 276 -18.30 -22.34 1.16
N LYS A 277 -19.05 -22.64 2.24
CA LYS A 277 -20.47 -23.02 2.14
C LYS A 277 -21.38 -21.82 1.83
N GLY A 278 -21.08 -20.64 2.36
CA GLY A 278 -21.91 -19.45 2.21
C GLY A 278 -21.64 -18.63 0.93
N ILE A 279 -20.48 -18.79 0.30
CA ILE A 279 -20.12 -18.04 -0.91
C ILE A 279 -21.04 -18.45 -2.08
N PRO A 280 -21.68 -17.48 -2.78
CA PRO A 280 -22.51 -17.75 -3.95
C PRO A 280 -21.72 -18.39 -5.10
N GLN A 281 -22.37 -19.27 -5.87
CA GLN A 281 -21.73 -19.98 -6.99
C GLN A 281 -21.11 -19.03 -8.03
N ARG A 282 -21.79 -17.93 -8.37
CA ARG A 282 -21.27 -16.89 -9.29
C ARG A 282 -19.92 -16.30 -8.86
N VAL A 283 -19.63 -16.29 -7.55
CA VAL A 283 -18.37 -15.79 -7.01
C VAL A 283 -17.29 -16.86 -7.12
N LYS A 284 -17.67 -18.14 -6.93
CA LYS A 284 -16.75 -19.27 -7.07
C LYS A 284 -16.23 -19.44 -8.49
N GLU A 285 -17.00 -18.98 -9.46
CA GLU A 285 -16.66 -18.99 -10.89
C GLU A 285 -15.71 -17.86 -11.31
N LEU A 286 -15.47 -16.87 -10.44
CA LEU A 286 -14.50 -15.80 -10.71
C LEU A 286 -13.07 -16.37 -10.66
N PHE A 287 -12.26 -16.04 -11.66
CA PHE A 287 -10.91 -16.59 -11.81
C PHE A 287 -9.99 -16.27 -10.62
N TYR A 288 -10.26 -15.19 -9.89
CA TYR A 288 -9.46 -14.78 -8.73
C TYR A 288 -10.00 -15.30 -7.39
N TYR A 289 -11.18 -15.95 -7.37
CA TYR A 289 -11.72 -16.56 -6.15
C TYR A 289 -10.85 -17.72 -5.67
N GLU A 290 -10.46 -18.62 -6.58
CA GLU A 290 -9.61 -19.78 -6.25
C GLU A 290 -8.28 -19.33 -5.65
N PHE A 291 -7.66 -18.29 -6.24
CA PHE A 291 -6.45 -17.68 -5.69
C PHE A 291 -6.66 -17.23 -4.24
N VAL A 292 -7.68 -16.41 -3.99
CA VAL A 292 -7.97 -15.91 -2.63
C VAL A 292 -8.25 -17.08 -1.67
N LEU A 293 -9.06 -18.04 -2.08
CA LEU A 293 -9.44 -19.19 -1.26
C LEU A 293 -8.22 -20.04 -0.88
N ASN A 294 -7.34 -20.35 -1.84
CA ASN A 294 -6.15 -21.17 -1.60
C ASN A 294 -5.24 -20.54 -0.54
N PHE A 295 -5.06 -19.22 -0.56
CA PHE A 295 -4.20 -18.55 0.41
C PHE A 295 -4.83 -18.39 1.79
N ILE A 296 -6.14 -18.16 1.87
CA ILE A 296 -6.82 -18.08 3.17
C ILE A 296 -7.07 -19.46 3.79
N SER A 297 -6.97 -20.57 3.04
CA SER A 297 -7.29 -21.92 3.52
C SER A 297 -6.05 -22.60 4.13
N SER A 298 -5.94 -22.57 5.47
CA SER A 298 -5.04 -23.29 6.39
C SER A 298 -3.53 -23.40 6.09
N ASP A 299 -3.08 -23.84 4.93
CA ASP A 299 -1.69 -24.21 4.68
C ASP A 299 -0.76 -23.01 4.81
N SER A 300 -1.21 -21.84 4.36
CA SER A 300 -0.49 -20.57 4.52
C SER A 300 -0.37 -20.14 5.98
N LEU A 301 -1.42 -20.30 6.78
CA LEU A 301 -1.41 -19.92 8.20
C LEU A 301 -0.63 -20.91 9.07
N GLU A 302 -0.69 -22.19 8.73
CA GLU A 302 0.11 -23.23 9.39
C GLU A 302 1.60 -23.00 9.10
N ASN A 303 1.95 -22.68 7.85
CA ASN A 303 3.31 -22.28 7.50
C ASN A 303 3.77 -21.05 8.31
N LEU A 304 2.96 -20.00 8.41
CA LEU A 304 3.30 -18.83 9.24
C LEU A 304 3.45 -19.16 10.73
N ASN A 305 2.58 -20.01 11.28
CA ASN A 305 2.69 -20.44 12.66
C ASN A 305 3.92 -21.34 12.87
N ASN A 306 4.29 -22.18 11.90
CA ASN A 306 5.47 -23.03 11.92
C ASN A 306 6.77 -22.20 11.87
N TYR A 307 6.82 -21.17 11.02
CA TYR A 307 7.94 -20.22 11.00
C TYR A 307 8.07 -19.47 12.34
N ARG A 308 6.97 -18.92 12.86
CA ARG A 308 6.96 -18.24 14.17
C ARG A 308 7.37 -19.16 15.32
N THR A 309 6.84 -20.38 15.36
CA THR A 309 7.17 -21.37 16.40
C THR A 309 8.61 -21.85 16.28
N GLY A 310 9.10 -21.99 15.04
CA GLY A 310 10.47 -22.37 14.75
C GLY A 310 11.52 -21.34 15.15
N ILE A 311 11.18 -20.06 15.04
CA ILE A 311 11.98 -18.93 15.55
C ILE A 311 12.17 -19.00 17.08
N LEU A 312 11.17 -19.50 17.81
CA LEU A 312 11.12 -19.49 19.28
C LEU A 312 11.55 -20.82 19.94
N HIS A 313 11.62 -21.93 19.21
CA HIS A 313 11.89 -23.26 19.77
C HIS A 313 12.93 -24.08 19.00
N LYS A 314 13.60 -24.98 19.74
CA LYS A 314 14.68 -25.90 19.34
C LYS A 314 14.43 -26.79 18.09
N LYS A 315 13.21 -26.80 17.53
CA LYS A 315 12.79 -27.67 16.41
C LYS A 315 12.47 -26.93 15.10
N GLY A 316 12.45 -25.60 15.10
CA GLY A 316 12.49 -24.87 13.84
C GLY A 316 13.71 -23.97 13.80
N ILE A 317 13.74 -23.15 12.77
CA ILE A 317 14.87 -22.32 12.37
C ILE A 317 15.37 -21.50 13.58
N SER A 318 16.38 -22.00 14.32
CA SER A 318 16.92 -21.43 15.57
C SER A 318 17.68 -20.12 15.36
N ASP A 319 17.61 -19.60 14.15
CA ASP A 319 18.31 -18.47 13.57
C ASP A 319 18.10 -17.14 14.32
N LEU A 320 16.99 -16.98 15.06
CA LEU A 320 16.70 -15.74 15.81
C LEU A 320 17.00 -15.80 17.30
N GLN A 321 17.57 -16.88 17.81
CA GLN A 321 17.96 -16.92 19.21
C GLN A 321 19.23 -16.07 19.44
N PRO A 322 19.39 -15.41 20.60
CA PRO A 322 20.54 -14.55 20.87
C PRO A 322 21.90 -15.23 20.66
N HIS A 323 21.98 -16.56 20.87
CA HIS A 323 23.19 -17.35 20.67
C HIS A 323 23.54 -17.62 19.19
N SER A 324 22.58 -17.48 18.27
CA SER A 324 22.80 -17.63 16.83
C SER A 324 23.56 -16.45 16.22
N TYR A 325 23.66 -15.34 16.95
CA TYR A 325 24.36 -14.12 16.52
C TYR A 325 25.80 -14.01 17.03
N ILE A 326 26.17 -14.82 18.03
CA ILE A 326 27.51 -14.81 18.62
C ILE A 326 28.50 -15.51 17.68
N GLY A 327 29.48 -14.77 17.14
CA GLY A 327 30.60 -15.32 16.38
C GLY A 327 30.35 -15.60 14.88
N GLN A 328 29.14 -15.43 14.36
CA GLN A 328 28.86 -15.53 12.92
C GLN A 328 29.39 -14.31 12.15
N SER A 329 29.64 -14.43 10.85
CA SER A 329 30.07 -13.30 9.99
C SER A 329 28.88 -12.39 9.59
N ALA A 330 29.11 -11.13 9.21
CA ALA A 330 27.99 -10.21 8.86
C ALA A 330 27.21 -10.64 7.61
N MET A 331 27.77 -11.56 6.84
CA MET A 331 27.22 -12.18 5.63
C MET A 331 26.14 -13.23 5.95
N GLU A 332 26.18 -13.84 7.14
CA GLU A 332 25.29 -14.93 7.55
C GLU A 332 24.11 -14.43 8.40
N ASN A 333 23.73 -13.15 8.30
CA ASN A 333 22.71 -12.53 9.16
C ASN A 333 21.33 -13.19 8.93
N PRO A 334 20.80 -13.96 9.90
CA PRO A 334 19.55 -14.67 9.71
C PRO A 334 18.31 -13.75 9.65
N LEU A 335 18.44 -12.50 10.11
CA LEU A 335 17.42 -11.46 9.96
C LEU A 335 17.11 -11.17 8.48
N LYS A 336 18.08 -11.30 7.56
CA LYS A 336 17.83 -11.08 6.12
C LYS A 336 16.92 -12.15 5.52
N LYS A 337 17.14 -13.41 5.91
CA LYS A 337 16.31 -14.53 5.48
C LYS A 337 14.88 -14.35 5.99
N ILE A 338 14.73 -13.93 7.23
CA ILE A 338 13.40 -13.73 7.84
C ILE A 338 12.70 -12.51 7.29
N PHE A 339 13.42 -11.41 7.06
CA PHE A 339 12.89 -10.26 6.33
C PHE A 339 12.33 -10.68 4.96
N SER A 340 13.06 -11.54 4.22
CA SER A 340 12.60 -12.04 2.91
C SER A 340 11.30 -12.84 3.01
N VAL A 341 11.18 -13.71 4.02
CA VAL A 341 9.94 -14.48 4.29
C VAL A 341 8.78 -13.55 4.66
N LEU A 342 9.02 -12.56 5.51
CA LEU A 342 8.00 -11.58 5.90
C LEU A 342 7.53 -10.73 4.72
N MET A 343 8.46 -10.26 3.88
CA MET A 343 8.15 -9.52 2.65
C MET A 343 7.36 -10.37 1.66
N GLU A 344 7.74 -11.63 1.46
CA GLU A 344 7.03 -12.55 0.58
C GLU A 344 5.59 -12.79 1.05
N GLN A 345 5.40 -13.07 2.34
CA GLN A 345 4.06 -13.21 2.90
C GLN A 345 3.26 -11.90 2.79
N HIS A 346 3.89 -10.75 3.01
CA HIS A 346 3.22 -9.45 2.88
C HIS A 346 2.75 -9.20 1.45
N ALA A 347 3.56 -9.57 0.45
CA ALA A 347 3.18 -9.52 -0.96
C ALA A 347 1.98 -10.44 -1.27
N ILE A 348 2.01 -11.68 -0.76
CA ILE A 348 0.88 -12.63 -0.89
C ILE A 348 -0.39 -12.05 -0.26
N ASN A 349 -0.30 -11.58 0.99
CA ASN A 349 -1.44 -10.99 1.71
C ASN A 349 -2.00 -9.77 0.97
N SER A 350 -1.12 -8.96 0.36
CA SER A 350 -1.50 -7.80 -0.45
C SER A 350 -2.23 -8.22 -1.73
N ALA A 351 -1.76 -9.25 -2.43
CA ALA A 351 -2.46 -9.81 -3.59
C ALA A 351 -3.84 -10.37 -3.21
N VAL A 352 -3.93 -11.09 -2.10
CA VAL A 352 -5.20 -11.60 -1.55
C VAL A 352 -6.16 -10.46 -1.19
N LEU A 353 -5.63 -9.35 -0.66
CA LEU A 353 -6.42 -8.16 -0.37
C LEU A 353 -6.95 -7.49 -1.66
N ILE A 354 -6.16 -7.40 -2.72
CA ILE A 354 -6.62 -6.94 -4.03
C ILE A 354 -7.79 -7.80 -4.51
N GLY A 355 -7.67 -9.13 -4.46
CA GLY A 355 -8.75 -10.05 -4.83
C GLY A 355 -10.00 -9.89 -3.98
N THR A 356 -9.82 -9.63 -2.68
CA THR A 356 -10.93 -9.37 -1.76
C THR A 356 -11.67 -8.08 -2.10
N TYR A 357 -10.94 -7.01 -2.42
CA TYR A 357 -11.54 -5.76 -2.87
C TYR A 357 -12.14 -5.87 -4.27
N ALA A 358 -11.61 -6.72 -5.15
CA ALA A 358 -12.25 -7.04 -6.42
C ALA A 358 -13.63 -7.71 -6.20
N MET A 359 -13.71 -8.72 -5.33
CA MET A 359 -14.99 -9.35 -4.95
C MET A 359 -16.00 -8.34 -4.39
N LEU A 360 -15.53 -7.44 -3.52
CA LEU A 360 -16.38 -6.38 -2.97
C LEU A 360 -16.81 -5.39 -4.06
N THR A 361 -15.91 -5.04 -4.98
CA THR A 361 -16.21 -4.15 -6.11
C THR A 361 -17.29 -4.75 -7.00
N ASP A 362 -17.18 -6.03 -7.37
CA ASP A 362 -18.20 -6.73 -8.16
C ASP A 362 -19.56 -6.70 -7.48
N GLU A 363 -19.59 -6.86 -6.15
CA GLU A 363 -20.82 -6.79 -5.38
C GLU A 363 -21.40 -5.37 -5.31
N LEU A 364 -20.56 -4.36 -5.14
CA LEU A 364 -20.98 -2.95 -5.18
C LEU A 364 -21.50 -2.54 -6.56
N VAL A 365 -20.87 -3.01 -7.65
CA VAL A 365 -21.34 -2.79 -9.03
C VAL A 365 -22.67 -3.49 -9.25
N ARG A 366 -22.84 -4.72 -8.75
CA ARG A 366 -24.11 -5.46 -8.87
C ARG A 366 -25.26 -4.74 -8.17
N LEU A 367 -25.02 -4.21 -6.97
CA LEU A 367 -26.02 -3.49 -6.18
C LEU A 367 -26.30 -2.09 -6.74
N GLN A 368 -25.25 -1.43 -7.22
CA GLN A 368 -25.31 -0.06 -7.72
C GLN A 368 -24.32 0.13 -8.89
N PRO A 369 -24.75 -0.17 -10.12
CA PRO A 369 -23.92 0.00 -11.30
C PRO A 369 -23.41 1.44 -11.44
N PRO A 370 -22.13 1.67 -11.76
CA PRO A 370 -21.62 3.00 -12.01
C PRO A 370 -22.19 3.55 -13.33
N ASN A 371 -22.42 4.86 -13.39
CA ASN A 371 -22.81 5.55 -14.62
C ASN A 371 -21.55 5.87 -15.47
N ILE A 372 -20.74 4.86 -15.73
CA ILE A 372 -19.44 4.96 -16.42
C ILE A 372 -19.36 3.76 -17.37
N SER A 373 -19.04 4.01 -18.64
CA SER A 373 -18.85 2.91 -19.58
C SER A 373 -17.56 2.16 -19.24
N PRO A 374 -17.53 0.82 -19.28
CA PRO A 374 -16.28 0.07 -19.15
C PRO A 374 -15.22 0.48 -20.18
N PHE A 375 -15.64 0.99 -21.34
CA PHE A 375 -14.74 1.50 -22.38
C PHE A 375 -14.11 2.86 -22.05
N ASP A 376 -14.62 3.56 -21.03
CA ASP A 376 -14.07 4.84 -20.58
C ASP A 376 -12.88 4.64 -19.62
N LEU A 377 -12.66 3.41 -19.14
CA LEU A 377 -11.54 3.07 -18.27
C LEU A 377 -10.26 2.89 -19.08
N PRO A 378 -9.14 3.53 -18.67
CA PRO A 378 -7.88 3.35 -19.38
C PRO A 378 -7.33 1.94 -19.15
N TYR A 379 -6.83 1.31 -20.22
CA TYR A 379 -6.08 0.04 -20.19
C TYR A 379 -4.56 0.28 -20.30
#